data_AF-A0A1T4U4T7-F1
#
_entry.id   AF-A0A1T4U4T7-F1
#
_cell.length_a   1.000
_cell.length_b   1.000
_cell.length_c   1.000
_cell.angle_alpha   90.00
_cell.angle_beta   90.00
_cell.angle_gamma   90.00
#
_symmetry.space_group_name_H-M   'P 1'
#
loop_
_entity.id
_entity.type
_entity.pdbx_description
1 polymer ?
#
loop_
_entity_poly.entity_id
_entity_poly.type
_entity_poly.pdbx_seq_one_letter_code
_entity_poly.pdbx_strand_id
1 'polypeptide(L)'
;MINTALSDAEFMRYSRQLMVTDIAESGQQQLKNTQVLIVGGGGLGSAVGLYLAATGVGTIVIADDDVVDVSNLQRQVLYRAADVGSNKAQAACAQMRALNPLNRYRAVTTRLAGLQLALEVDQADIVVDCSDNFSTRYAINDACFAARKYLVSGAAIGWQGQLMTFDFRAGIGPCYQCLLPQAVSNTAKVRNCRSGGIVGPVVGIIGSMQALAVIKVIVETERVDVNYLSQFDGSQGHWRQFGIKIDQQCSVCGEHSLVNGGIV
;
A
#
# COMPACT_ATOMS: atom_id res chain seq x y z
N MET A 1 -5.72 25.86 -15.18
CA MET A 1 -4.48 25.66 -14.41
C MET A 1 -4.88 25.10 -13.05
N ILE A 2 -4.46 23.88 -12.72
CA ILE A 2 -4.63 23.36 -11.36
C ILE A 2 -3.67 24.16 -10.49
N ASN A 3 -4.16 24.79 -9.42
CA ASN A 3 -3.31 25.53 -8.50
C ASN A 3 -2.44 24.54 -7.72
N THR A 4 -1.18 24.40 -8.12
CA THR A 4 -0.22 23.48 -7.52
C THR A 4 0.46 24.05 -6.28
N ALA A 5 0.32 25.35 -6.01
CA ALA A 5 0.93 25.98 -4.85
C ALA A 5 0.30 25.49 -3.54
N LEU A 6 1.11 25.45 -2.49
CA LEU A 6 0.63 25.20 -1.13
C LEU A 6 -0.03 26.48 -0.59
N SER A 7 -1.17 26.32 0.06
CA SER A 7 -1.81 27.37 0.85
C SER A 7 -1.08 27.60 2.17
N ASP A 8 -1.30 28.75 2.81
CA ASP A 8 -0.72 29.05 4.13
C ASP A 8 -1.06 27.97 5.18
N ALA A 9 -2.27 27.41 5.12
CA ALA A 9 -2.69 26.32 6.00
C ALA A 9 -1.87 25.04 5.76
N GLU A 10 -1.56 24.72 4.50
CA GLU A 10 -0.71 23.59 4.13
C GLU A 10 0.75 23.85 4.55
N PHE A 11 1.29 25.05 4.33
CA PHE A 11 2.62 25.44 4.79
C PHE A 11 2.79 25.27 6.30
N MET A 12 1.82 25.76 7.08
CA MET A 12 1.85 25.65 8.54
C MET A 12 1.78 24.19 9.00
N ARG A 13 0.83 23.41 8.44
CA ARG A 13 0.64 22.00 8.80
C ARG A 13 1.86 21.15 8.46
N TYR A 14 2.44 21.34 7.29
CA TYR A 14 3.55 20.52 6.79
C TYR A 14 4.93 21.10 7.08
N SER A 15 5.02 22.20 7.84
CA SER A 15 6.28 22.90 8.15
C SER A 15 7.45 21.99 8.53
N ARG A 16 7.21 20.93 9.32
CA ARG A 16 8.25 19.95 9.68
C ARG A 16 8.72 19.07 8.53
N GLN A 17 7.82 18.69 7.63
CA GLN A 17 8.14 17.92 6.42
C GLN A 17 8.84 18.79 5.38
N LEU A 18 8.42 20.04 5.23
CA LEU A 18 9.04 21.01 4.31
C LEU A 18 10.52 21.28 4.63
N MET A 19 10.96 21.05 5.87
CA MET A 19 12.37 21.18 6.27
C MET A 19 13.24 19.97 5.85
N VAL A 20 12.64 18.86 5.42
CA VAL A 20 13.38 17.71 4.89
C VAL A 20 13.74 18.02 3.45
N THR A 21 15.04 18.11 3.12
CA THR A 21 15.53 18.52 1.80
C THR A 21 14.91 17.74 0.65
N ASP A 22 14.79 16.41 0.80
CA ASP A 22 14.23 15.52 -0.23
C ASP A 22 12.71 15.71 -0.43
N ILE A 23 12.02 16.36 0.52
CA ILE A 23 10.60 16.72 0.39
C ILE A 23 10.52 18.18 -0.07
N ALA A 24 11.00 19.13 0.74
CA ALA A 24 10.90 20.56 0.48
C ALA A 24 9.47 20.97 0.05
N GLU A 25 9.33 22.12 -0.62
CA GLU A 25 8.03 22.52 -1.17
C GLU A 25 7.61 21.63 -2.35
N SER A 26 8.53 21.29 -3.25
CA SER A 26 8.24 20.53 -4.47
C SER A 26 7.68 19.13 -4.18
N GLY A 27 8.29 18.39 -3.26
CA GLY A 27 7.83 17.07 -2.85
C GLY A 27 6.49 17.13 -2.11
N GLN A 28 6.24 18.18 -1.31
CA GLN A 28 4.93 18.37 -0.69
C GLN A 28 3.84 18.70 -1.73
N GLN A 29 4.17 19.44 -2.80
CA GLN A 29 3.27 19.65 -3.93
C GLN A 29 3.02 18.35 -4.70
N GLN A 30 4.04 17.49 -4.88
CA GLN A 30 3.85 16.15 -5.45
C GLN A 30 2.88 15.32 -4.60
N LEU A 31 3.10 15.25 -3.28
CA LEU A 31 2.19 14.60 -2.32
C LEU A 31 0.75 15.10 -2.49
N LYS A 32 0.55 16.41 -2.51
CA LYS A 32 -0.77 17.06 -2.72
C LYS A 32 -1.44 16.69 -4.04
N ASN A 33 -0.67 16.38 -5.08
CA ASN A 33 -1.19 16.08 -6.40
C ASN A 33 -1.37 14.57 -6.66
N THR A 34 -0.90 13.69 -5.77
CA THR A 34 -1.01 12.24 -5.92
C THR A 34 -2.36 11.69 -5.43
N GLN A 35 -2.87 10.71 -6.16
CA GLN A 35 -3.95 9.82 -5.75
C GLN A 35 -3.41 8.42 -5.37
N VAL A 36 -3.70 7.99 -4.15
CA VAL A 36 -3.35 6.65 -3.63
C VAL A 36 -4.61 5.81 -3.42
N LEU A 37 -4.59 4.58 -3.94
CA LEU A 37 -5.60 3.56 -3.65
C LEU A 37 -5.09 2.60 -2.58
N ILE A 38 -5.79 2.51 -1.45
CA ILE A 38 -5.56 1.54 -0.38
C ILE A 38 -6.61 0.43 -0.50
N VAL A 39 -6.18 -0.82 -0.72
CA VAL A 39 -7.08 -1.98 -0.75
C VAL A 39 -6.99 -2.72 0.57
N GLY A 40 -8.02 -2.60 1.40
CA GLY A 40 -8.10 -3.14 2.76
C GLY A 40 -7.94 -2.05 3.83
N GLY A 41 -8.98 -1.84 4.62
CA GLY A 41 -9.05 -0.99 5.81
C GLY A 41 -8.76 -1.74 7.11
N GLY A 42 -8.00 -2.84 7.05
CA GLY A 42 -7.57 -3.59 8.22
C GLY A 42 -6.45 -2.90 9.02
N GLY A 43 -5.61 -3.69 9.71
CA GLY A 43 -4.55 -3.11 10.56
C GLY A 43 -3.45 -2.41 9.75
N LEU A 44 -3.10 -2.97 8.58
CA LEU A 44 -2.14 -2.35 7.65
C LEU A 44 -2.71 -1.04 7.10
N GLY A 45 -3.92 -1.11 6.54
CA GLY A 45 -4.63 0.05 5.98
C GLY A 45 -4.89 1.16 6.99
N SER A 46 -5.08 0.81 8.27
CA SER A 46 -5.19 1.77 9.37
C SER A 46 -3.93 2.62 9.49
N ALA A 47 -2.75 1.99 9.58
CA ALA A 47 -1.50 2.72 9.68
C ALA A 47 -1.18 3.49 8.39
N VAL A 48 -1.39 2.87 7.21
CA VAL A 48 -1.20 3.53 5.92
C VAL A 48 -2.05 4.78 5.81
N GLY A 49 -3.37 4.66 6.01
CA GLY A 49 -4.31 5.76 5.87
C GLY A 49 -4.00 6.94 6.80
N LEU A 50 -3.68 6.67 8.08
CA LEU A 50 -3.32 7.71 9.03
C LEU A 50 -2.07 8.48 8.59
N TYR A 51 -1.01 7.79 8.18
CA TYR A 51 0.23 8.46 7.78
C TYR A 51 0.08 9.20 6.45
N LEU A 52 -0.55 8.61 5.43
CA LEU A 52 -0.76 9.30 4.14
C LEU A 52 -1.66 10.55 4.30
N ALA A 53 -2.68 10.48 5.15
CA ALA A 53 -3.50 11.63 5.48
C ALA A 53 -2.68 12.71 6.19
N ALA A 54 -1.91 12.35 7.22
CA ALA A 54 -1.08 13.28 7.98
C ALA A 54 0.02 13.94 7.13
N THR A 55 0.57 13.23 6.15
CA THR A 55 1.66 13.73 5.29
C THR A 55 1.17 14.49 4.06
N GLY A 56 -0.15 14.60 3.87
CA GLY A 56 -0.72 15.47 2.84
C GLY A 56 -0.82 14.84 1.46
N VAL A 57 -0.96 13.52 1.37
CA VAL A 57 -1.33 12.88 0.09
C VAL A 57 -2.69 13.38 -0.37
N GLY A 58 -2.74 13.98 -1.56
CA GLY A 58 -3.87 14.76 -2.05
C GLY A 58 -5.20 14.02 -2.06
N THR A 59 -5.22 12.82 -2.61
CA THR A 59 -6.43 12.00 -2.71
C THR A 59 -6.16 10.59 -2.20
N ILE A 60 -6.91 10.16 -1.20
CA ILE A 60 -6.82 8.81 -0.63
C ILE A 60 -8.14 8.10 -0.87
N VAL A 61 -8.09 7.07 -1.71
CA VAL A 61 -9.20 6.14 -1.93
C VAL A 61 -8.95 4.91 -1.08
N ILE A 62 -9.93 4.49 -0.28
CA ILE A 62 -9.82 3.28 0.52
C ILE A 62 -10.98 2.35 0.20
N ALA A 63 -10.65 1.09 -0.09
CA ALA A 63 -11.62 0.05 -0.43
C ALA A 63 -11.66 -1.04 0.65
N ASP A 64 -12.84 -1.27 1.23
CA ASP A 64 -13.09 -2.34 2.20
C ASP A 64 -14.60 -2.64 2.29
N ASP A 65 -14.97 -3.91 2.16
CA ASP A 65 -16.35 -4.41 2.21
C ASP A 65 -16.81 -4.81 3.62
N ASP A 66 -15.93 -4.80 4.60
CA ASP A 66 -16.20 -5.28 5.95
C ASP A 66 -16.61 -4.14 6.90
N VAL A 67 -17.06 -4.51 8.08
CA VAL A 67 -17.47 -3.59 9.16
C VAL A 67 -16.45 -3.58 10.29
N VAL A 68 -16.37 -2.47 11.01
CA VAL A 68 -15.53 -2.37 12.20
C VAL A 68 -16.11 -3.27 13.30
N ASP A 69 -15.31 -4.21 13.78
CA ASP A 69 -15.66 -5.13 14.88
C ASP A 69 -14.80 -4.86 16.13
N VAL A 70 -15.31 -5.16 17.33
CA VAL A 70 -14.57 -4.93 18.58
C VAL A 70 -13.24 -5.68 18.61
N SER A 71 -13.16 -6.89 18.04
CA SER A 71 -11.93 -7.69 17.94
C SER A 71 -10.86 -7.06 17.05
N ASN A 72 -11.24 -6.08 16.23
CA ASN A 72 -10.36 -5.40 15.30
C ASN A 72 -9.55 -4.29 16.00
N LEU A 73 -10.10 -3.70 17.06
CA LEU A 73 -9.57 -2.48 17.70
C LEU A 73 -8.17 -2.66 18.32
N GLN A 74 -7.74 -3.89 18.63
CA GLN A 74 -6.39 -4.16 19.15
C GLN A 74 -5.26 -3.84 18.15
N ARG A 75 -5.57 -3.77 16.85
CA ARG A 75 -4.58 -3.54 15.77
C ARG A 75 -5.01 -2.54 14.71
N GLN A 76 -6.30 -2.20 14.62
CA GLN A 76 -6.85 -1.27 13.64
C GLN A 76 -7.00 0.12 14.26
N VAL A 77 -5.86 0.75 14.54
CA VAL A 77 -5.74 1.98 15.34
C VAL A 77 -6.35 3.23 14.71
N LEU A 78 -6.79 3.13 13.45
CA LEU A 78 -7.53 4.18 12.78
C LEU A 78 -8.95 4.31 13.33
N TYR A 79 -9.58 3.22 13.80
CA TYR A 79 -10.95 3.22 14.31
C TYR A 79 -11.04 3.45 15.82
N ARG A 80 -12.24 3.75 16.30
CA ARG A 80 -12.62 3.91 17.71
C ARG A 80 -13.76 2.96 18.07
N ALA A 81 -14.01 2.79 19.36
CA ALA A 81 -15.15 2.01 19.84
C ALA A 81 -16.50 2.51 19.30
N ALA A 82 -16.62 3.82 19.05
CA ALA A 82 -17.80 4.43 18.44
C ALA A 82 -18.01 4.07 16.96
N ASP A 83 -16.98 3.56 16.26
CA ASP A 83 -17.08 3.18 14.85
C ASP A 83 -17.59 1.74 14.67
N VAL A 84 -17.71 0.96 15.75
CA VAL A 84 -18.15 -0.45 15.69
C VAL A 84 -19.51 -0.57 14.99
N GLY A 85 -19.60 -1.48 14.02
CA GLY A 85 -20.77 -1.67 13.16
C GLY A 85 -20.79 -0.80 11.89
N SER A 86 -19.92 0.20 11.79
CA SER A 86 -19.78 1.01 10.56
C SER A 86 -18.93 0.29 9.51
N ASN A 87 -19.19 0.51 8.22
CA ASN A 87 -18.30 0.03 7.17
C ASN A 87 -16.89 0.64 7.33
N LYS A 88 -15.87 -0.19 7.18
CA LYS A 88 -14.46 0.18 7.38
C LYS A 88 -14.00 1.30 6.47
N ALA A 89 -14.31 1.24 5.17
CA ALA A 89 -13.90 2.28 4.22
C ALA A 89 -14.51 3.65 4.59
N GLN A 90 -15.79 3.67 4.96
CA GLN A 90 -16.47 4.90 5.39
C GLN A 90 -15.89 5.46 6.70
N ALA A 91 -15.74 4.61 7.72
CA ALA A 91 -15.14 5.00 8.99
C ALA A 91 -13.70 5.50 8.80
N ALA A 92 -12.93 4.87 7.91
CA ALA A 92 -11.58 5.30 7.59
C ALA A 92 -11.53 6.70 6.97
N CYS A 93 -12.40 6.99 5.99
CA CYS A 93 -12.50 8.33 5.44
C CYS A 93 -12.92 9.37 6.50
N ALA A 94 -13.79 9.03 7.44
CA ALA A 94 -14.20 9.93 8.52
C ALA A 94 -13.02 10.27 9.44
N GLN A 95 -12.28 9.24 9.90
CA GLN A 95 -11.13 9.39 10.80
C GLN A 95 -9.97 10.13 10.13
N MET A 96 -9.65 9.80 8.87
CA MET A 96 -8.61 10.52 8.12
C MET A 96 -9.00 11.99 7.86
N ARG A 97 -10.26 12.27 7.56
CA ARG A 97 -10.75 13.65 7.40
C ARG A 97 -10.69 14.45 8.69
N ALA A 98 -10.97 13.82 9.84
CA ALA A 98 -10.80 14.46 11.15
C ALA A 98 -9.33 14.77 11.45
N LEU A 99 -8.39 13.90 11.02
CA LEU A 99 -6.96 14.11 11.17
C LEU A 99 -6.42 15.23 10.26
N ASN A 100 -6.80 15.20 8.98
CA ASN A 100 -6.37 16.20 8.00
C ASN A 100 -7.50 16.54 7.01
N PRO A 101 -8.21 17.66 7.21
CA PRO A 101 -9.31 18.07 6.33
C PRO A 101 -8.85 18.66 5.00
N LEU A 102 -7.53 18.86 4.79
CA LEU A 102 -6.97 19.45 3.57
C LEU A 102 -6.92 18.46 2.40
N ASN A 103 -6.97 17.15 2.67
CA ASN A 103 -6.92 16.10 1.67
C ASN A 103 -8.33 15.69 1.21
N ARG A 104 -8.42 14.95 0.10
CA ARG A 104 -9.65 14.35 -0.42
C ARG A 104 -9.70 12.86 -0.08
N TYR A 105 -10.86 12.40 0.34
CA TYR A 105 -11.08 11.00 0.74
C TYR A 105 -12.29 10.41 0.06
N ARG A 106 -12.15 9.20 -0.50
CA ARG A 106 -13.25 8.43 -1.09
C ARG A 106 -13.26 7.01 -0.56
N ALA A 107 -14.43 6.58 -0.08
CA ALA A 107 -14.67 5.22 0.37
C ALA A 107 -15.23 4.39 -0.79
N VAL A 108 -14.67 3.19 -0.99
CA VAL A 108 -15.28 2.13 -1.80
C VAL A 108 -15.71 1.03 -0.86
N THR A 109 -17.02 0.90 -0.65
CA THR A 109 -17.60 -0.03 0.34
C THR A 109 -17.84 -1.43 -0.22
N THR A 110 -17.31 -1.73 -1.41
CA THR A 110 -17.44 -3.02 -2.08
C THR A 110 -16.09 -3.68 -2.22
N ARG A 111 -16.09 -5.02 -2.28
CA ARG A 111 -14.88 -5.78 -2.55
C ARG A 111 -14.43 -5.50 -3.98
N LEU A 112 -13.22 -4.97 -4.13
CA LEU A 112 -12.66 -4.76 -5.47
C LEU A 112 -12.35 -6.09 -6.14
N ALA A 113 -12.96 -6.29 -7.29
CA ALA A 113 -12.71 -7.41 -8.19
C ALA A 113 -13.05 -7.02 -9.63
N GLY A 114 -12.53 -7.79 -10.59
CA GLY A 114 -12.86 -7.65 -12.01
C GLY A 114 -12.71 -6.21 -12.54
N LEU A 115 -13.74 -5.76 -13.27
CA LEU A 115 -13.74 -4.44 -13.90
C LEU A 115 -13.62 -3.29 -12.89
N GLN A 116 -14.26 -3.39 -11.72
CA GLN A 116 -14.20 -2.33 -10.72
C GLN A 116 -12.77 -2.17 -10.18
N LEU A 117 -12.07 -3.28 -9.90
CA LEU A 117 -10.66 -3.22 -9.50
C LEU A 117 -9.80 -2.55 -10.59
N ALA A 118 -9.98 -2.94 -11.85
CA ALA A 118 -9.22 -2.38 -12.96
C ALA A 118 -9.42 -0.85 -13.08
N LEU A 119 -10.66 -0.36 -12.98
CA LEU A 119 -10.97 1.07 -13.05
C LEU A 119 -10.40 1.87 -11.88
N GLU A 120 -10.41 1.29 -10.68
CA GLU A 120 -9.86 1.94 -9.48
C GLU A 120 -8.33 2.02 -9.52
N VAL A 121 -7.68 0.95 -10.00
CA VAL A 121 -6.23 0.90 -10.21
C VAL A 121 -5.80 1.89 -11.29
N ASP A 122 -6.53 1.98 -12.41
CA ASP A 122 -6.22 2.90 -13.51
C ASP A 122 -6.22 4.38 -13.07
N GLN A 123 -7.15 4.75 -12.20
CA GLN A 123 -7.26 6.10 -11.64
C GLN A 123 -6.20 6.44 -10.58
N ALA A 124 -5.58 5.44 -9.97
CA ALA A 124 -4.57 5.67 -8.93
C ALA A 124 -3.19 5.91 -9.54
N ASP A 125 -2.38 6.73 -8.90
CA ASP A 125 -0.96 6.84 -9.23
C ASP A 125 -0.17 5.69 -8.58
N ILE A 126 -0.58 5.34 -7.35
CA ILE A 126 0.05 4.29 -6.54
C ILE A 126 -1.04 3.45 -5.88
N VAL A 127 -0.86 2.13 -5.90
CA VAL A 127 -1.74 1.17 -5.22
C VAL A 127 -1.02 0.58 -4.02
N VAL A 128 -1.73 0.49 -2.89
CA VAL A 128 -1.24 -0.08 -1.63
C VAL A 128 -2.10 -1.29 -1.29
N ASP A 129 -1.51 -2.47 -1.37
CA ASP A 129 -2.16 -3.72 -0.94
C ASP A 129 -2.02 -3.89 0.57
N CYS A 130 -3.15 -3.73 1.25
CA CYS A 130 -3.34 -3.96 2.68
C CYS A 130 -4.32 -5.12 2.94
N SER A 131 -4.59 -5.95 1.92
CA SER A 131 -5.51 -7.08 2.02
C SER A 131 -4.91 -8.24 2.82
N ASP A 132 -5.73 -9.16 3.31
CA ASP A 132 -5.32 -10.28 4.16
C ASP A 132 -5.42 -11.65 3.47
N ASN A 133 -5.69 -11.66 2.16
CA ASN A 133 -5.92 -12.90 1.43
C ASN A 133 -5.22 -12.92 0.07
N PHE A 134 -4.67 -14.07 -0.29
CA PHE A 134 -3.88 -14.23 -1.51
C PHE A 134 -4.65 -13.91 -2.80
N SER A 135 -5.94 -14.27 -2.89
CA SER A 135 -6.76 -13.98 -4.08
C SER A 135 -6.81 -12.49 -4.41
N THR A 136 -6.99 -11.63 -3.40
CA THR A 136 -6.98 -10.18 -3.58
C THR A 136 -5.59 -9.68 -3.96
N ARG A 137 -4.52 -10.19 -3.32
CA ARG A 137 -3.13 -9.82 -3.66
C ARG A 137 -2.79 -10.12 -5.11
N TYR A 138 -3.18 -11.30 -5.60
CA TYR A 138 -2.98 -11.68 -6.99
C TYR A 138 -3.77 -10.79 -7.95
N ALA A 139 -5.05 -10.54 -7.67
CA ALA A 139 -5.86 -9.65 -8.50
C ALA A 139 -5.30 -8.22 -8.56
N ILE A 140 -4.83 -7.68 -7.43
CA ILE A 140 -4.20 -6.36 -7.36
C ILE A 140 -2.89 -6.35 -8.16
N ASN A 141 -2.04 -7.36 -7.98
CA ASN A 141 -0.79 -7.51 -8.73
C ASN A 141 -1.03 -7.46 -10.24
N ASP A 142 -1.97 -8.28 -10.72
CA ASP A 142 -2.25 -8.42 -12.14
C ASP A 142 -2.81 -7.10 -12.71
N ALA A 143 -3.73 -6.45 -11.98
CA ALA A 143 -4.28 -5.15 -12.35
C ALA A 143 -3.20 -4.05 -12.37
N CYS A 144 -2.33 -3.99 -11.37
CA CYS A 144 -1.27 -2.97 -11.30
C CYS A 144 -0.23 -3.17 -12.40
N PHE A 145 0.14 -4.42 -12.71
CA PHE A 145 1.08 -4.71 -13.80
C PHE A 145 0.48 -4.30 -15.15
N ALA A 146 -0.77 -4.70 -15.42
CA ALA A 146 -1.47 -4.34 -16.66
C ALA A 146 -1.65 -2.82 -16.82
N ALA A 147 -1.99 -2.12 -15.74
CA ALA A 147 -2.17 -0.67 -15.72
C ALA A 147 -0.87 0.13 -15.54
N ARG A 148 0.28 -0.54 -15.48
CA ARG A 148 1.61 0.08 -15.33
C ARG A 148 1.71 1.01 -14.11
N LYS A 149 1.24 0.54 -12.96
CA LYS A 149 1.20 1.29 -11.69
C LYS A 149 2.28 0.84 -10.72
N TYR A 150 2.60 1.72 -9.77
CA TYR A 150 3.31 1.29 -8.56
C TYR A 150 2.40 0.41 -7.68
N LEU A 151 2.98 -0.62 -7.09
CA LEU A 151 2.33 -1.45 -6.09
C LEU A 151 3.20 -1.56 -4.83
N VAL A 152 2.65 -1.14 -3.69
CA VAL A 152 3.25 -1.32 -2.36
C VAL A 152 2.44 -2.36 -1.59
N SER A 153 2.98 -3.56 -1.41
CA SER A 153 2.30 -4.69 -0.79
C SER A 153 2.87 -5.02 0.58
N GLY A 154 2.00 -5.08 1.59
CA GLY A 154 2.35 -5.45 2.96
C GLY A 154 1.59 -6.68 3.44
N ALA A 155 2.21 -7.50 4.28
CA ALA A 155 1.58 -8.64 4.95
C ALA A 155 2.10 -8.78 6.38
N ALA A 156 1.29 -9.30 7.30
CA ALA A 156 1.72 -9.58 8.65
C ALA A 156 0.94 -10.75 9.27
N ILE A 157 1.63 -11.59 10.03
CA ILE A 157 1.08 -12.75 10.75
C ILE A 157 1.92 -13.02 12.00
N GLY A 158 1.28 -13.21 13.16
CA GLY A 158 1.98 -13.46 14.41
C GLY A 158 2.98 -12.36 14.74
N TRP A 159 4.26 -12.70 14.75
CA TRP A 159 5.39 -11.79 14.93
C TRP A 159 6.08 -11.39 13.62
N GLN A 160 5.62 -11.90 12.48
CA GLN A 160 6.29 -11.73 11.20
C GLN A 160 5.58 -10.67 10.35
N GLY A 161 6.37 -9.83 9.69
CA GLY A 161 5.92 -8.81 8.76
C GLY A 161 6.67 -8.89 7.43
N GLN A 162 6.01 -8.45 6.35
CA GLN A 162 6.59 -8.42 5.01
C GLN A 162 6.20 -7.13 4.29
N LEU A 163 7.14 -6.56 3.55
CA LEU A 163 6.96 -5.40 2.71
C LEU A 163 7.62 -5.65 1.35
N MET A 164 6.91 -5.31 0.28
CA MET A 164 7.40 -5.32 -1.09
C MET A 164 6.92 -4.06 -1.81
N THR A 165 7.78 -3.50 -2.65
CA THR A 165 7.41 -2.42 -3.57
C THR A 165 7.77 -2.84 -4.99
N PHE A 166 6.84 -2.64 -5.93
CA PHE A 166 7.03 -2.94 -7.34
C PHE A 166 6.78 -1.67 -8.17
N ASP A 167 7.66 -1.42 -9.13
CA ASP A 167 7.48 -0.39 -10.15
C ASP A 167 7.16 -1.08 -11.49
N PHE A 168 5.90 -1.03 -11.89
CA PHE A 168 5.46 -1.62 -13.16
C PHE A 168 5.37 -0.61 -14.30
N ARG A 169 5.77 0.65 -14.10
CA ARG A 169 5.58 1.72 -15.11
C ARG A 169 6.30 1.42 -16.43
N ALA A 170 7.45 0.77 -16.35
CA ALA A 170 8.23 0.33 -17.51
C ALA A 170 7.67 -0.94 -18.18
N GLY A 171 6.68 -1.61 -17.56
CA GLY A 171 6.13 -2.89 -18.05
C GLY A 171 7.11 -4.05 -17.98
N ILE A 172 8.23 -3.89 -17.27
CA ILE A 172 9.29 -4.89 -17.10
C ILE A 172 9.62 -5.01 -15.61
N GLY A 173 10.06 -6.19 -15.18
CA GLY A 173 10.45 -6.46 -13.80
C GLY A 173 9.70 -7.62 -13.15
N PRO A 174 10.16 -8.08 -11.98
CA PRO A 174 9.47 -9.13 -11.25
C PRO A 174 8.16 -8.60 -10.67
N CYS A 175 7.19 -9.48 -10.52
CA CYS A 175 5.91 -9.16 -9.86
C CYS A 175 5.72 -10.03 -8.62
N TYR A 176 4.62 -9.84 -7.89
CA TYR A 176 4.29 -10.63 -6.71
C TYR A 176 4.25 -12.13 -7.01
N GLN A 177 3.73 -12.52 -8.19
CA GLN A 177 3.64 -13.92 -8.60
C GLN A 177 5.00 -14.57 -8.92
N CYS A 178 6.06 -13.79 -9.20
CA CYS A 178 7.42 -14.34 -9.32
C CYS A 178 7.97 -14.83 -7.97
N LEU A 179 7.59 -14.17 -6.87
CA LEU A 179 7.96 -14.59 -5.52
C LEU A 179 7.07 -15.73 -5.01
N LEU A 180 5.76 -15.60 -5.21
CA LEU A 180 4.78 -16.56 -4.70
C LEU A 180 3.78 -16.95 -5.80
N PRO A 181 4.12 -17.93 -6.66
CA PRO A 181 3.22 -18.39 -7.72
C PRO A 181 1.89 -18.91 -7.16
N GLN A 182 0.78 -18.68 -7.88
CA GLN A 182 -0.56 -19.10 -7.42
C GLN A 182 -0.63 -20.60 -7.09
N ALA A 183 0.05 -21.44 -7.87
CA ALA A 183 0.16 -22.88 -7.65
C ALA A 183 0.67 -23.23 -6.23
N VAL A 184 1.56 -22.43 -5.65
CA VAL A 184 2.15 -22.66 -4.32
C VAL A 184 1.21 -22.20 -3.20
N SER A 185 0.41 -21.16 -3.45
CA SER A 185 -0.50 -20.59 -2.44
C SER A 185 -1.66 -21.51 -2.03
N ASN A 186 -2.01 -22.47 -2.89
CA ASN A 186 -3.06 -23.45 -2.62
C ASN A 186 -2.62 -24.62 -1.72
N THR A 187 -1.35 -24.69 -1.33
CA THR A 187 -0.85 -25.76 -0.46
C THR A 187 -1.36 -25.63 0.99
N ALA A 188 -1.58 -26.77 1.66
CA ALA A 188 -2.09 -26.81 3.04
C ALA A 188 -1.22 -26.04 4.05
N LYS A 189 0.10 -25.96 3.79
CA LYS A 189 1.07 -25.25 4.62
C LYS A 189 0.85 -23.73 4.64
N VAL A 190 0.39 -23.15 3.53
CA VAL A 190 0.06 -21.72 3.40
C VAL A 190 -1.32 -21.40 3.99
N ARG A 191 -2.26 -22.37 3.97
CA ARG A 191 -3.60 -22.21 4.57
C ARG A 191 -3.56 -22.14 6.10
N ASN A 192 -2.69 -22.89 6.77
CA ASN A 192 -2.53 -22.84 8.24
C ASN A 192 -1.98 -21.51 8.76
N CYS A 193 -1.38 -20.67 7.91
CA CYS A 193 -1.02 -19.30 8.26
C CYS A 193 -2.25 -18.38 8.40
N ARG A 194 -3.41 -18.70 7.79
CA ARG A 194 -4.59 -17.81 7.83
C ARG A 194 -5.33 -17.81 9.18
N SER A 195 -5.03 -18.77 10.06
CA SER A 195 -5.62 -18.92 11.40
C SER A 195 -4.71 -18.46 12.55
N GLY A 196 -3.53 -17.90 12.24
CA GLY A 196 -2.61 -17.39 13.25
C GLY A 196 -3.08 -16.04 13.82
N GLY A 197 -2.97 -15.88 15.15
CA GLY A 197 -3.12 -14.56 15.78
C GLY A 197 -2.10 -13.54 15.25
N ILE A 198 -2.30 -12.27 15.57
CA ILE A 198 -1.46 -11.18 15.07
C ILE A 198 -1.18 -10.15 16.16
N VAL A 199 0.09 -9.75 16.28
CA VAL A 199 0.54 -8.73 17.22
C VAL A 199 0.36 -7.35 16.59
N GLY A 200 -0.51 -6.52 17.18
CA GLY A 200 -0.88 -5.20 16.63
C GLY A 200 0.30 -4.32 16.21
N PRO A 201 1.33 -4.12 17.05
CA PRO A 201 2.52 -3.35 16.69
C PRO A 201 3.27 -3.83 15.45
N VAL A 202 3.31 -5.14 15.17
CA VAL A 202 3.95 -5.67 13.95
C VAL A 202 3.21 -5.18 12.71
N VAL A 203 1.88 -5.19 12.76
CA VAL A 203 1.04 -4.66 11.67
C VAL A 203 1.24 -3.15 11.53
N GLY A 204 1.30 -2.43 12.65
CA GLY A 204 1.60 -1.00 12.67
C GLY A 204 2.94 -0.67 12.01
N ILE A 205 4.00 -1.41 12.34
CA ILE A 205 5.33 -1.26 11.73
C ILE A 205 5.26 -1.45 10.22
N ILE A 206 4.65 -2.54 9.74
CA ILE A 206 4.57 -2.82 8.30
C ILE A 206 3.71 -1.77 7.59
N GLY A 207 2.56 -1.37 8.14
CA GLY A 207 1.71 -0.35 7.53
C GLY A 207 2.39 1.04 7.49
N SER A 208 3.12 1.42 8.53
CA SER A 208 3.94 2.65 8.51
C SER A 208 5.04 2.57 7.45
N MET A 209 5.66 1.40 7.27
CA MET A 209 6.67 1.20 6.23
C MET A 209 6.07 1.21 4.82
N GLN A 210 4.83 0.73 4.64
CA GLN A 210 4.08 0.90 3.40
C GLN A 210 3.85 2.39 3.10
N ALA A 211 3.37 3.18 4.07
CA ALA A 211 3.20 4.62 3.89
C ALA A 211 4.51 5.34 3.57
N LEU A 212 5.60 4.96 4.25
CA LEU A 212 6.93 5.50 3.97
C LEU A 212 7.39 5.16 2.55
N ALA A 213 7.16 3.93 2.06
CA ALA A 213 7.47 3.55 0.69
C ALA A 213 6.68 4.39 -0.32
N VAL A 214 5.38 4.61 -0.08
CA VAL A 214 4.52 5.48 -0.90
C VAL A 214 5.09 6.90 -0.95
N ILE A 215 5.43 7.50 0.19
CA ILE A 215 5.98 8.86 0.22
C ILE A 215 7.29 8.94 -0.56
N LYS A 216 8.21 7.99 -0.34
CA LYS A 216 9.50 7.94 -1.05
C LYS A 216 9.34 7.79 -2.56
N VAL A 217 8.32 7.05 -3.01
CA VAL A 217 7.96 6.93 -4.43
C VAL A 217 7.45 8.27 -4.98
N ILE A 218 6.56 8.95 -4.25
CA ILE A 218 5.97 10.22 -4.69
C ILE A 218 7.02 11.31 -4.82
N VAL A 219 7.92 11.42 -3.85
CA VAL A 219 8.99 12.43 -3.87
C VAL A 219 10.22 12.01 -4.68
N GLU A 220 10.09 10.92 -5.45
CA GLU A 220 11.11 10.40 -6.38
C GLU A 220 12.50 10.23 -5.75
N THR A 221 12.55 9.79 -4.49
CA THR A 221 13.85 9.51 -3.86
C THR A 221 14.48 8.28 -4.53
N GLU A 222 15.78 8.33 -4.85
CA GLU A 222 16.57 7.18 -5.34
C GLU A 222 16.63 6.01 -4.33
N ARG A 223 15.96 6.13 -3.19
CA ARG A 223 16.02 5.24 -2.03
C ARG A 223 14.80 4.31 -1.90
N VAL A 224 14.06 4.10 -2.98
CA VAL A 224 12.97 3.12 -3.00
C VAL A 224 13.55 1.76 -3.42
N ASP A 225 13.61 0.83 -2.48
CA ASP A 225 13.95 -0.57 -2.76
C ASP A 225 12.79 -1.25 -3.49
N VAL A 226 12.74 -1.07 -4.81
CA VAL A 226 11.82 -1.81 -5.67
C VAL A 226 12.34 -3.23 -5.91
N ASN A 227 11.44 -4.19 -6.05
CA ASN A 227 11.76 -5.59 -6.35
C ASN A 227 12.54 -6.33 -5.24
N TYR A 228 12.35 -5.90 -3.99
CA TYR A 228 12.85 -6.61 -2.80
C TYR A 228 11.70 -7.06 -1.91
N LEU A 229 11.88 -8.23 -1.29
CA LEU A 229 11.10 -8.68 -0.14
C LEU A 229 11.85 -8.29 1.13
N SER A 230 11.30 -7.33 1.88
CA SER A 230 11.77 -7.01 3.23
C SER A 230 10.93 -7.77 4.25
N GLN A 231 11.57 -8.61 5.05
CA GLN A 231 10.96 -9.39 6.13
C GLN A 231 11.35 -8.83 7.49
N PHE A 232 10.37 -8.67 8.36
CA PHE A 232 10.55 -8.23 9.73
C PHE A 232 10.20 -9.36 10.70
N ASP A 233 11.14 -9.72 11.55
CA ASP A 233 10.90 -10.56 12.72
C ASP A 233 10.70 -9.68 13.94
N GLY A 234 9.45 -9.45 14.32
CA GLY A 234 9.07 -8.65 15.48
C GLY A 234 9.39 -9.28 16.82
N SER A 235 9.71 -10.59 16.89
CA SER A 235 10.13 -11.22 18.13
C SER A 235 11.58 -10.87 18.50
N GLN A 236 12.41 -10.61 17.47
CA GLN A 236 13.82 -10.24 17.63
C GLN A 236 14.10 -8.78 17.26
N GLY A 237 13.18 -8.10 16.57
CA GLY A 237 13.39 -6.75 16.04
C GLY A 237 14.29 -6.71 14.81
N HIS A 238 14.44 -7.82 14.07
CA HIS A 238 15.39 -7.94 12.97
C HIS A 238 14.73 -7.80 11.59
N TRP A 239 15.47 -7.19 10.67
CA TRP A 239 15.10 -7.09 9.26
C TRP A 239 16.01 -7.95 8.39
N ARG A 240 15.42 -8.55 7.36
CA ARG A 240 16.13 -9.24 6.27
C ARG A 240 15.55 -8.81 4.94
N GLN A 241 16.38 -8.73 3.92
CA GLN A 241 15.97 -8.31 2.60
C GLN A 241 16.43 -9.32 1.56
N PHE A 242 15.56 -9.64 0.61
CA PHE A 242 15.82 -10.61 -0.46
C PHE A 242 15.42 -10.00 -1.80
N GLY A 243 16.33 -10.03 -2.78
CA GLY A 243 16.02 -9.59 -4.14
C GLY A 243 15.05 -10.56 -4.81
N ILE A 244 14.00 -10.02 -5.42
CA ILE A 244 13.02 -10.79 -6.20
C ILE A 244 13.54 -10.88 -7.64
N LYS A 245 13.62 -12.10 -8.17
CA LYS A 245 14.03 -12.34 -9.56
C LYS A 245 12.80 -12.56 -10.43
N ILE A 246 12.91 -12.19 -11.69
CA ILE A 246 11.88 -12.53 -12.69
C ILE A 246 11.85 -14.04 -12.85
N ASP A 247 10.65 -14.61 -12.76
CA ASP A 247 10.37 -15.96 -13.22
C ASP A 247 9.94 -15.89 -14.69
N GLN A 248 10.72 -16.50 -15.59
CA GLN A 248 10.43 -16.53 -17.03
C GLN A 248 9.13 -17.27 -17.35
N GLN A 249 8.64 -18.11 -16.45
CA GLN A 249 7.36 -18.83 -16.59
C GLN A 249 6.20 -18.09 -15.90
N CYS A 250 6.43 -16.88 -15.38
CA CYS A 250 5.39 -16.11 -14.72
C CYS A 250 4.28 -15.73 -15.70
N SER A 251 3.05 -16.13 -15.39
CA SER A 251 1.86 -15.81 -16.20
C SER A 251 1.53 -14.32 -16.32
N VAL A 252 2.17 -13.47 -15.52
CA VAL A 252 1.94 -12.01 -15.50
C VAL A 252 3.03 -11.26 -16.24
N CYS A 253 4.30 -11.48 -15.86
CA CYS A 253 5.42 -10.70 -16.40
C CYS A 253 6.46 -11.52 -17.18
N GLY A 254 6.27 -12.84 -17.32
CA GLY A 254 7.26 -13.75 -17.93
C GLY A 254 7.57 -13.41 -19.39
N GLU A 255 6.55 -13.20 -20.22
CA GLU A 255 6.70 -12.85 -21.65
C GLU A 255 7.31 -11.45 -21.87
N HIS A 256 7.29 -10.59 -20.85
CA HIS A 256 7.84 -9.24 -20.90
C HIS A 256 9.34 -9.18 -20.51
N SER A 257 10.00 -10.33 -20.44
CA SER A 257 11.45 -10.45 -20.19
C SER A 257 12.33 -10.20 -21.42
N LEU A 258 11.74 -10.09 -22.61
CA LEU A 258 12.45 -10.09 -23.90
C LEU A 258 12.52 -8.71 -24.57
N VAL A 259 12.90 -7.67 -23.83
CA VAL A 259 13.43 -6.43 -24.44
C VAL A 259 14.68 -5.99 -23.68
N ASN A 260 15.74 -6.78 -23.79
CA ASN A 260 17.15 -6.34 -23.78
C ASN A 260 18.07 -7.52 -24.09
N GLY A 261 17.90 -8.09 -25.28
CA GLY A 261 19.01 -8.72 -26.01
C GLY A 261 19.67 -7.64 -26.86
N GLY A 262 20.40 -6.72 -26.23
CA GLY A 262 21.07 -5.60 -26.89
C GLY A 262 22.38 -5.30 -26.18
N ILE A 263 23.45 -5.74 -26.82
CA ILE A 263 24.86 -5.45 -26.51
C ILE A 263 25.04 -3.92 -26.38
N VAL A 264 25.51 -3.44 -25.22
CA VAL A 264 26.83 -2.81 -24.94
C VAL A 264 26.91 -2.58 -23.42
#